data_AF-A0A838LZJ7-F1
#
_entry.id   AF-A0A838LZJ7-F1
#
_cell.length_a   1.000
_cell.length_b   1.000
_cell.length_c   1.000
_cell.angle_alpha   90.00
_cell.angle_beta   90.00
_cell.angle_gamma   90.00
#
_symmetry.space_group_name_H-M   'P 1'
#
loop_
_entity.id
_entity.type
_entity.pdbx_description
1 polymer ?
#
loop_
_entity_poly.entity_id
_entity_poly.type
_entity_poly.pdbx_seq_one_letter_code
_entity_poly.pdbx_strand_id
1 'polypeptide(L)'
;MDSAPDIANIVDDWLRQFAAYPAAHAALAPVAVFREIGAPADLSLVVPALAALAAEALARDRTLWIVTADDSLLPDISNALDLRLRPLCLVLPGADYAGSIALRATLSLLKSRLTRAAEDSKGPAWAAMRTRLRVDDALWRSCLAWSARGLDRETPPAAIGSLFPVRIGPWALAERLAAPADWVMLIQSGQLPETVRTPWPDARCTLMLATGFVSGVTSLVVVDEAIRLRAEIEVLGQELAEMELELATAQGELAGFTERYHALIAGRIADLDRIQADLAQAKMQRTPDDPALDMAARQAAARAQQTRRESAAYGNRDASGEHSTEQVFKPSNDLKKRFRQLAQKIHPDRACNEADRAWRTQLMSEANRAYRAGDIRSLDEVFALWLEGQHGNRSTLSGAVPSAPTSAGVDALAAEVTRIRQRLVAITTELDRLYGSKLYELFAAVRVAAKQGRDLLQEMAQRLDGQIEQANNELDRLDPVAVS
;
A
#
# COMPACT_ATOMS: atom_id res chain seq x y z
N MET A 1 11.86 12.12 -20.26
CA MET A 1 12.44 11.04 -19.43
C MET A 1 13.97 11.10 -19.38
N ASP A 2 14.61 12.26 -19.61
CA ASP A 2 16.09 12.36 -19.62
C ASP A 2 16.71 13.09 -18.42
N SER A 3 15.93 13.44 -17.39
CA SER A 3 16.43 14.16 -16.20
C SER A 3 17.06 13.26 -15.13
N ALA A 4 17.07 11.93 -15.31
CA ALA A 4 17.62 10.98 -14.34
C ALA A 4 19.12 11.19 -14.03
N PRO A 5 20.00 11.47 -15.02
CA PRO A 5 21.40 11.79 -14.77
C PRO A 5 21.56 13.08 -13.96
N ASP A 6 20.73 14.09 -14.23
CA ASP A 6 20.78 15.38 -13.53
C ASP A 6 20.36 15.23 -12.07
N ILE A 7 19.32 14.43 -11.79
CA ILE A 7 18.89 14.09 -10.43
C ILE A 7 20.01 13.37 -9.67
N ALA A 8 20.66 12.38 -10.31
CA ALA A 8 21.77 11.65 -9.69
C ALA A 8 22.94 12.58 -9.34
N ASN A 9 23.32 13.48 -10.26
CA ASN A 9 24.38 14.45 -10.04
C ASN A 9 24.08 15.40 -8.87
N ILE A 10 22.84 15.89 -8.77
CA ILE A 10 22.39 16.76 -7.66
C ILE A 10 22.51 16.00 -6.33
N VAL A 11 22.00 14.77 -6.27
CA VAL A 11 22.01 13.96 -5.04
C VAL A 11 23.43 13.60 -4.64
N ASP A 12 24.30 13.23 -5.58
CA ASP A 12 25.71 12.95 -5.32
C ASP A 12 26.44 14.18 -4.74
N ASP A 13 26.10 15.38 -5.21
CA ASP A 13 26.65 16.60 -4.64
C ASP A 13 26.20 16.82 -3.20
N TRP A 14 24.90 16.68 -2.92
CA TRP A 14 24.36 16.78 -1.57
C TRP A 14 24.97 15.71 -0.64
N LEU A 15 25.13 14.48 -1.11
CA LEU A 15 25.76 13.40 -0.35
C LEU A 15 27.22 13.69 -0.04
N ARG A 16 27.98 14.31 -0.96
CA ARG A 16 29.34 14.79 -0.67
C ARG A 16 29.34 15.85 0.42
N GLN A 17 28.37 16.76 0.42
CA GLN A 17 28.24 17.77 1.49
C GLN A 17 27.90 17.14 2.84
N PHE A 18 27.02 16.13 2.88
CA PHE A 18 26.74 15.34 4.09
C PHE A 18 27.93 14.50 4.57
N ALA A 19 28.77 14.02 3.64
CA ALA A 19 29.92 13.17 3.92
C ALA A 19 31.23 13.94 4.18
N ALA A 20 31.24 15.27 4.00
CA ALA A 20 32.42 16.11 4.17
C ALA A 20 32.83 16.30 5.64
N TYR A 21 33.14 15.18 6.32
CA TYR A 21 34.05 15.08 7.46
C TYR A 21 34.50 13.62 7.65
N PRO A 22 35.82 13.30 7.61
CA PRO A 22 36.30 11.96 7.92
C PRO A 22 36.24 11.68 9.42
N ALA A 23 36.06 10.41 9.76
CA ALA A 23 36.10 9.83 11.10
C ALA A 23 37.47 9.91 11.82
N ALA A 24 38.29 10.93 11.56
CA ALA A 24 39.66 11.05 12.04
C ALA A 24 39.83 12.23 13.01
N HIS A 25 39.20 12.13 14.18
CA HIS A 25 39.83 12.43 15.47
C HIS A 25 38.91 11.95 16.59
N ALA A 26 39.18 10.71 17.03
CA ALA A 26 38.60 10.13 18.23
C ALA A 26 38.88 11.03 19.44
N ALA A 27 37.82 11.55 20.07
CA ALA A 27 37.68 11.92 21.49
C ALA A 27 36.73 13.12 21.73
N LEU A 28 36.31 13.85 20.68
CA LEU A 28 35.38 14.98 20.83
C LEU A 28 33.99 14.61 20.30
N ALA A 29 32.95 15.06 21.00
CA ALA A 29 31.56 14.90 20.58
C ALA A 29 31.40 15.42 19.12
N PRO A 30 30.59 14.76 18.28
CA PRO A 30 30.42 15.18 16.89
C PRO A 30 29.93 16.64 16.87
N VAL A 31 30.73 17.53 16.28
CA VAL A 31 30.33 18.93 16.09
C VAL A 31 29.22 18.94 15.03
N ALA A 32 28.05 19.45 15.38
CA ALA A 32 26.94 19.58 14.45
C ALA A 32 27.35 20.52 13.30
N VAL A 33 27.36 20.00 12.06
CA VAL A 33 27.76 20.75 10.86
C VAL A 33 26.52 21.44 10.28
N PHE A 34 26.61 22.72 9.95
CA PHE A 34 25.58 23.47 9.21
C PHE A 34 26.18 24.07 7.94
N ARG A 35 25.52 23.90 6.80
CA ARG A 35 25.93 24.49 5.51
C ARG A 35 24.74 24.96 4.72
N GLU A 36 24.86 26.14 4.14
CA GLU A 36 23.96 26.60 3.09
C GLU A 36 24.50 26.15 1.74
N ILE A 37 23.65 25.54 0.93
CA ILE A 37 23.96 25.01 -0.39
C ILE A 37 23.05 25.66 -1.43
N GLY A 38 23.59 25.90 -2.63
CA GLY A 38 22.81 26.46 -3.73
C GLY A 38 21.72 25.50 -4.19
N ALA A 39 20.55 26.03 -4.54
CA ALA A 39 19.53 25.25 -5.22
C ALA A 39 19.99 24.83 -6.63
N PRO A 40 19.50 23.70 -7.16
CA PRO A 40 19.68 23.34 -8.56
C PRO A 40 19.21 24.45 -9.50
N ALA A 41 19.88 24.61 -10.64
CA ALA A 41 19.51 25.61 -11.65
C ALA A 41 18.09 25.41 -12.17
N ASP A 42 17.67 24.15 -12.35
CA ASP A 42 16.29 23.78 -12.64
C ASP A 42 15.57 23.38 -11.34
N LEU A 43 14.69 24.26 -10.86
CA LEU A 43 13.92 24.05 -9.63
C LEU A 43 12.93 22.89 -9.74
N SER A 44 12.54 22.46 -10.95
CA SER A 44 11.65 21.30 -11.13
C SER A 44 12.29 19.98 -10.70
N LEU A 45 13.63 19.94 -10.62
CA LEU A 45 14.40 18.78 -10.20
C LEU A 45 14.55 18.66 -8.68
N VAL A 46 14.19 19.70 -7.92
CA VAL A 46 14.34 19.70 -6.45
C VAL A 46 13.53 18.59 -5.79
N VAL A 47 12.24 18.47 -6.12
CA VAL A 47 11.36 17.46 -5.52
C VAL A 47 11.80 16.02 -5.88
N PRO A 48 12.09 15.68 -7.16
CA PRO A 48 12.68 14.40 -7.51
C PRO A 48 14.01 14.11 -6.79
N ALA A 49 14.89 15.11 -6.65
CA ALA A 49 16.16 14.95 -5.94
C ALA A 49 15.97 14.73 -4.44
N LEU A 50 15.00 15.37 -3.79
CA LEU A 50 14.65 15.12 -2.39
C LEU A 50 14.15 13.68 -2.19
N ALA A 51 13.31 13.19 -3.10
CA ALA A 51 12.84 11.81 -3.07
C ALA A 51 13.99 10.80 -3.27
N ALA A 52 14.93 11.10 -4.17
CA ALA A 52 16.13 10.30 -4.36
C ALA A 52 17.06 10.34 -3.14
N LEU A 53 17.24 11.51 -2.50
CA LEU A 53 18.00 11.64 -1.24
C LEU A 53 17.40 10.77 -0.12
N ALA A 54 16.08 10.72 -0.01
CA ALA A 54 15.40 9.82 0.94
C ALA A 54 15.72 8.34 0.66
N ALA A 55 15.70 7.92 -0.60
CA ALA A 55 16.08 6.56 -0.98
C ALA A 55 17.56 6.25 -0.63
N GLU A 56 18.45 7.22 -0.88
CA GLU A 56 19.88 7.12 -0.58
C GLU A 56 20.17 7.06 0.95
N ALA A 57 19.37 7.76 1.77
CA ALA A 57 19.45 7.66 3.23
C ALA A 57 19.03 6.26 3.71
N LEU A 58 17.91 5.73 3.21
CA LEU A 58 17.44 4.38 3.50
C LEU A 58 18.46 3.31 3.08
N ALA A 59 19.06 3.46 1.90
CA ALA A 59 20.05 2.51 1.39
C ALA A 59 21.31 2.44 2.25
N ARG A 60 21.69 3.55 2.91
CA ARG A 60 22.85 3.65 3.81
C ARG A 60 22.52 3.45 5.28
N ASP A 61 21.28 3.06 5.61
CA ASP A 61 20.77 2.96 6.98
C ASP A 61 21.03 4.24 7.80
N ARG A 62 20.75 5.39 7.17
CA ARG A 62 20.84 6.72 7.77
C ARG A 62 19.46 7.25 8.09
N THR A 63 19.40 8.01 9.17
CA THR A 63 18.20 8.76 9.54
C THR A 63 18.22 10.15 8.91
N LEU A 64 17.12 10.56 8.29
CA LEU A 64 16.99 11.79 7.52
C LEU A 64 15.73 12.55 7.90
N TRP A 65 15.87 13.86 8.12
CA TRP A 65 14.78 14.82 8.06
C TRP A 65 14.84 15.62 6.76
N ILE A 66 13.70 15.75 6.07
CA ILE A 66 13.47 16.78 5.07
C ILE A 66 12.46 17.75 5.67
N VAL A 67 12.93 18.96 5.99
CA VAL A 67 12.15 19.96 6.72
C VAL A 67 11.69 21.05 5.76
N THR A 68 10.37 21.20 5.66
CA THR A 68 9.71 22.22 4.83
C THR A 68 9.33 23.44 5.67
N ALA A 69 9.01 24.55 5.01
CA ALA A 69 8.46 25.72 5.71
C ALA A 69 7.01 25.48 6.15
N ASP A 70 6.23 24.82 5.29
CA ASP A 70 4.82 24.51 5.49
C ASP A 70 4.43 23.18 4.81
N ASP A 71 3.13 22.86 4.79
CA ASP A 71 2.61 21.61 4.24
C ASP A 71 2.55 21.58 2.69
N SER A 72 2.84 22.69 2.00
CA SER A 72 2.53 22.87 0.57
C SER A 72 3.27 21.90 -0.36
N LEU A 73 4.52 21.56 -0.06
CA LEU A 73 5.36 20.67 -0.86
C LEU A 73 5.20 19.18 -0.51
N LEU A 74 4.51 18.85 0.59
CA LEU A 74 4.39 17.46 1.05
C LEU A 74 3.69 16.55 0.03
N PRO A 75 2.60 16.96 -0.66
CA PRO A 75 1.99 16.18 -1.74
C PRO A 75 2.97 15.79 -2.83
N ASP A 76 3.76 16.75 -3.32
CA ASP A 76 4.67 16.55 -4.44
C ASP A 76 5.84 15.64 -4.05
N ILE A 77 6.39 15.84 -2.84
CA ILE A 77 7.44 14.98 -2.29
C ILE A 77 6.91 13.56 -2.09
N SER A 78 5.75 13.40 -1.45
CA SER A 78 5.09 12.10 -1.25
C SER A 78 4.87 11.35 -2.57
N ASN A 79 4.46 12.08 -3.62
CA ASN A 79 4.25 11.51 -4.94
C ASN A 79 5.54 11.11 -5.65
N ALA A 80 6.64 11.84 -5.43
CA ALA A 80 7.94 11.60 -6.04
C ALA A 80 8.72 10.45 -5.38
N LEU A 81 8.42 10.11 -4.12
CA LEU A 81 9.04 8.98 -3.42
C LEU A 81 8.90 7.67 -4.20
N ASP A 82 9.95 6.84 -4.16
CA ASP A 82 9.89 5.49 -4.70
C ASP A 82 8.79 4.71 -3.97
N LEU A 83 7.81 4.21 -4.73
CA LEU A 83 6.69 3.41 -4.20
C LEU A 83 7.14 2.21 -3.36
N ARG A 84 8.34 1.65 -3.63
CA ARG A 84 8.90 0.55 -2.85
C ARG A 84 9.41 0.98 -1.48
N LEU A 85 9.79 2.25 -1.33
CA LEU A 85 10.42 2.80 -0.13
C LEU A 85 9.51 3.79 0.61
N ARG A 86 8.44 4.27 -0.03
CA ARG A 86 7.43 5.18 0.55
C ARG A 86 6.88 4.71 1.91
N PRO A 87 6.61 3.41 2.16
CA PRO A 87 6.15 2.95 3.48
C PRO A 87 7.19 3.09 4.60
N LEU A 88 8.47 3.28 4.24
CA LEU A 88 9.58 3.49 5.19
C LEU A 88 9.78 4.98 5.51
N CYS A 89 9.05 5.87 4.84
CA CYS A 89 9.14 7.31 4.99
C CYS A 89 7.89 7.82 5.71
N LEU A 90 8.09 8.62 6.75
CA LEU A 90 7.03 9.29 7.47
C LEU A 90 6.81 10.69 6.90
N VAL A 91 5.81 10.84 6.02
CA VAL A 91 5.39 12.13 5.49
C VAL A 91 4.20 12.61 6.32
N LEU A 92 4.39 13.70 7.06
CA LEU A 92 3.37 14.20 7.99
C LEU A 92 3.18 15.71 7.85
N PRO A 93 1.93 16.17 7.68
CA PRO A 93 1.61 17.58 7.76
C PRO A 93 1.72 18.08 9.20
N GLY A 94 2.06 19.36 9.36
CA GLY A 94 2.09 20.04 10.66
C GLY A 94 0.69 20.31 11.20
N ALA A 95 -0.29 20.45 10.31
CA ALA A 95 -1.70 20.59 10.65
C ALA A 95 -2.23 19.39 11.46
N ASP A 96 -2.65 19.64 12.71
CA ASP A 96 -3.09 18.58 13.65
C ASP A 96 -4.26 17.73 13.12
N TYR A 97 -5.17 18.34 12.34
CA TYR A 97 -6.31 17.64 11.75
C TYR A 97 -5.91 16.61 10.69
N ALA A 98 -4.78 16.84 9.99
CA ALA A 98 -4.30 15.96 8.92
C ALA A 98 -3.17 15.03 9.38
N GLY A 99 -2.41 15.42 10.42
CA GLY A 99 -1.26 14.67 10.91
C GLY A 99 -1.62 13.25 11.35
N SER A 100 -2.67 13.10 12.17
CA SER A 100 -3.11 11.78 12.63
C SER A 100 -3.62 10.89 11.51
N ILE A 101 -4.20 11.49 10.45
CA ILE A 101 -4.70 10.76 9.28
C ILE A 101 -3.54 10.20 8.47
N ALA A 102 -2.59 11.05 8.07
CA ALA A 102 -1.40 10.67 7.32
C ALA A 102 -0.56 9.63 8.09
N LEU A 103 -0.48 9.78 9.42
CA LEU A 103 0.20 8.82 10.28
C LEU A 103 -0.44 7.44 10.27
N ARG A 104 -1.77 7.36 10.45
CA ARG A 104 -2.49 6.07 10.41
C ARG A 104 -2.36 5.39 9.07
N ALA A 105 -2.47 6.15 7.99
CA ALA A 105 -2.34 5.61 6.65
C ALA A 105 -0.93 5.07 6.39
N THR A 106 0.12 5.80 6.79
CA THR A 106 1.51 5.33 6.73
C THR A 106 1.71 4.04 7.54
N LEU A 107 1.14 3.95 8.74
CA LEU A 107 1.20 2.73 9.57
C LEU A 107 0.46 1.54 8.90
N SER A 108 -0.73 1.79 8.35
CA SER A 108 -1.53 0.77 7.66
C SER A 108 -0.83 0.24 6.41
N LEU A 109 -0.24 1.13 5.61
CA LEU A 109 0.54 0.77 4.44
C LEU A 109 1.79 -0.04 4.81
N LEU A 110 2.54 0.40 5.82
CA LEU A 110 3.71 -0.32 6.33
C LEU A 110 3.31 -1.71 6.84
N LYS A 111 2.23 -1.81 7.62
CA LYS A 111 1.68 -3.09 8.09
C LYS A 111 1.34 -4.00 6.92
N SER A 112 0.60 -3.50 5.92
CA SER A 112 0.24 -4.25 4.71
C SER A 112 1.48 -4.81 4.00
N ARG A 113 2.48 -3.97 3.78
CA ARG A 113 3.72 -4.32 3.07
C ARG A 113 4.58 -5.33 3.82
N LEU A 114 4.59 -5.27 5.15
CA LEU A 114 5.26 -6.24 6.01
C LEU A 114 4.55 -7.60 5.97
N THR A 115 3.21 -7.60 6.02
CA THR A 115 2.40 -8.82 5.96
C THR A 115 2.49 -9.50 4.59
N ARG A 116 2.41 -8.72 3.50
CA ARG A 116 2.48 -9.25 2.14
C ARG A 116 3.83 -9.90 1.82
N ALA A 117 4.92 -9.34 2.37
CA ALA A 117 6.30 -9.81 2.19
C ALA A 117 6.70 -10.08 0.72
N ALA A 118 6.15 -9.29 -0.20
CA ALA A 118 6.38 -9.40 -1.64
C ALA A 118 7.80 -8.94 -2.05
N GLU A 119 8.17 -9.13 -3.32
CA GLU A 119 9.48 -8.73 -3.86
C GLU A 119 9.77 -7.23 -3.67
N ASP A 120 8.74 -6.38 -3.71
CA ASP A 120 8.91 -4.94 -3.52
C ASP A 120 9.22 -4.53 -2.07
N SER A 121 8.97 -5.40 -1.09
CA SER A 121 9.30 -5.25 0.34
C SER A 121 10.61 -5.95 0.76
N LYS A 122 11.53 -6.13 -0.19
CA LYS A 122 12.87 -6.72 0.01
C LYS A 122 14.00 -5.70 -0.17
N GLY A 123 15.20 -6.10 0.22
CA GLY A 123 16.42 -5.29 0.13
C GLY A 123 16.92 -4.82 1.50
N PRO A 124 18.07 -4.14 1.53
CA PRO A 124 18.72 -3.71 2.76
C PRO A 124 17.85 -2.78 3.60
N ALA A 125 17.20 -1.78 2.98
CA ALA A 125 16.31 -0.85 3.67
C ALA A 125 15.16 -1.54 4.40
N TRP A 126 14.50 -2.50 3.75
CA TRP A 126 13.42 -3.30 4.36
C TRP A 126 13.93 -4.26 5.44
N ALA A 127 15.15 -4.79 5.30
CA ALA A 127 15.77 -5.60 6.34
C ALA A 127 16.10 -4.76 7.58
N ALA A 128 16.67 -3.58 7.40
CA ALA A 128 16.94 -2.61 8.47
C ALA A 128 15.65 -2.18 9.17
N MET A 129 14.58 -1.87 8.40
CA MET A 129 13.27 -1.54 8.96
C MET A 129 12.72 -2.68 9.84
N ARG A 130 12.76 -3.93 9.36
CA ARG A 130 12.32 -5.08 10.16
C ARG A 130 13.13 -5.24 11.44
N THR A 131 14.44 -5.02 11.39
CA THR A 131 15.30 -5.04 12.59
C THR A 131 14.89 -3.94 13.56
N ARG A 132 14.69 -2.70 13.07
CA ARG A 132 14.23 -1.57 13.88
C ARG A 132 12.90 -1.84 14.57
N LEU A 133 11.91 -2.33 13.82
CA LEU A 133 10.59 -2.66 14.39
C LEU A 133 10.64 -3.81 15.41
N ARG A 134 11.63 -4.73 15.32
CA ARG A 134 11.84 -5.75 16.35
C ARG A 134 12.50 -5.19 17.60
N VAL A 135 13.44 -4.26 17.45
CA VAL A 135 14.08 -3.57 18.59
C VAL A 135 13.04 -2.76 19.36
N ASP A 136 12.20 -2.01 18.64
CA ASP A 136 11.14 -1.17 19.21
C ASP A 136 9.75 -1.83 19.12
N ASP A 137 9.65 -3.16 19.30
CA ASP A 137 8.40 -3.93 19.11
C ASP A 137 7.25 -3.45 19.99
N ALA A 138 7.53 -3.02 21.23
CA ALA A 138 6.53 -2.45 22.13
C ALA A 138 5.93 -1.15 21.56
N LEU A 139 6.78 -0.26 21.03
CA LEU A 139 6.32 0.98 20.39
C LEU A 139 5.53 0.66 19.12
N TRP A 140 6.04 -0.24 18.27
CA TRP A 140 5.35 -0.67 17.07
C TRP A 140 3.93 -1.21 17.36
N ARG A 141 3.78 -2.11 18.34
CA ARG A 141 2.46 -2.63 18.76
C ARG A 141 1.54 -1.54 19.29
N SER A 142 2.09 -0.60 20.06
CA SER A 142 1.33 0.56 20.56
C SER A 142 0.81 1.43 19.41
N CYS A 143 1.65 1.70 18.40
CA CYS A 143 1.27 2.45 17.20
C CYS A 143 0.19 1.74 16.39
N LEU A 144 0.29 0.42 16.21
CA LEU A 144 -0.74 -0.37 15.54
C LEU A 144 -2.07 -0.36 16.30
N ALA A 145 -2.04 -0.50 17.62
CA ALA A 145 -3.24 -0.44 18.44
C ALA A 145 -3.92 0.95 18.39
N TRP A 146 -3.12 2.02 18.43
CA TRP A 146 -3.60 3.39 18.23
C TRP A 146 -4.21 3.61 16.84
N SER A 147 -3.56 3.08 15.79
CA SER A 147 -4.09 3.16 14.42
C SER A 147 -5.43 2.45 14.31
N ALA A 148 -5.53 1.23 14.85
CA ALA A 148 -6.73 0.40 14.79
C ALA A 148 -7.93 1.01 15.54
N ARG A 149 -7.70 1.76 16.63
CA ARG A 149 -8.77 2.46 17.35
C ARG A 149 -9.39 3.60 16.55
N GLY A 150 -8.60 4.26 15.69
CA GLY A 150 -9.11 5.27 14.76
C GLY A 150 -9.77 6.50 15.42
N LEU A 151 -9.44 6.82 16.67
CA LEU A 151 -10.07 7.92 17.40
C LEU A 151 -9.47 9.28 17.00
N ASP A 152 -10.31 10.22 16.56
CA ASP A 152 -9.88 11.51 16.01
C ASP A 152 -9.04 12.37 16.96
N ARG A 153 -9.31 12.30 18.27
CA ARG A 153 -8.67 13.15 19.30
C ARG A 153 -7.67 12.40 20.18
N GLU A 154 -7.31 11.17 19.80
CA GLU A 154 -6.33 10.39 20.54
C GLU A 154 -4.91 10.73 20.08
N THR A 155 -4.08 11.22 20.99
CA THR A 155 -2.67 11.51 20.73
C THR A 155 -1.92 10.25 20.32
N PRO A 156 -1.10 10.27 19.25
CA PRO A 156 -0.28 9.12 18.88
C PRO A 156 0.75 8.79 19.96
N PRO A 157 1.25 7.53 20.02
CA PRO A 157 2.31 7.16 20.95
C PRO A 157 3.52 8.08 20.83
N ALA A 158 4.07 8.45 21.99
CA ALA A 158 5.31 9.22 22.05
C ALA A 158 6.44 8.49 21.30
N ALA A 159 7.38 9.25 20.75
CA ALA A 159 8.52 8.73 19.97
C ALA A 159 8.17 7.98 18.68
N ILE A 160 6.92 7.99 18.17
CA ILE A 160 6.58 7.32 16.90
C ILE A 160 7.49 7.69 15.72
N GLY A 161 8.03 8.92 15.72
CA GLY A 161 9.03 9.34 14.74
C GLY A 161 10.26 8.43 14.71
N SER A 162 10.72 7.89 15.84
CA SER A 162 11.91 7.02 15.91
C SER A 162 11.79 5.77 15.04
N LEU A 163 10.58 5.23 14.88
CA LEU A 163 10.31 4.06 14.05
C LEU A 163 10.65 4.29 12.58
N PHE A 164 10.59 5.53 12.10
CA PHE A 164 10.78 5.86 10.69
C PHE A 164 12.17 6.49 10.45
N PRO A 165 13.00 5.91 9.56
CA PRO A 165 14.32 6.45 9.24
C PRO A 165 14.26 7.77 8.49
N VAL A 166 13.30 7.91 7.58
CA VAL A 166 13.09 9.14 6.81
C VAL A 166 11.82 9.81 7.30
N ARG A 167 11.90 11.10 7.58
CA ARG A 167 10.80 11.92 8.08
C ARG A 167 10.72 13.21 7.28
N ILE A 168 9.53 13.58 6.87
CA ILE A 168 9.28 14.70 5.96
C ILE A 168 8.08 15.47 6.50
N GLY A 169 8.26 16.77 6.75
CA GLY A 169 7.22 17.60 7.34
C GLY A 169 7.70 19.03 7.58
N PRO A 170 6.80 19.93 7.99
CA PRO A 170 7.17 21.30 8.29
C PRO A 170 8.02 21.39 9.57
N TRP A 171 8.81 22.45 9.68
CA TRP A 171 9.71 22.69 10.82
C TRP A 171 9.02 22.58 12.18
N ALA A 172 7.80 23.12 12.33
CA ALA A 172 7.05 23.08 13.59
C ALA A 172 6.72 21.63 14.02
N LEU A 173 6.44 20.75 13.05
CA LEU A 173 6.26 19.33 13.33
C LEU A 173 7.57 18.65 13.70
N ALA A 174 8.64 18.95 12.97
CA ALA A 174 9.96 18.35 13.19
C ALA A 174 10.48 18.69 14.60
N GLU A 175 10.31 19.93 15.07
CA GLU A 175 10.61 20.34 16.45
C GLU A 175 9.76 19.59 17.48
N ARG A 176 8.44 19.45 17.23
CA ARG A 176 7.53 18.75 18.14
C ARG A 176 7.83 17.26 18.26
N LEU A 177 8.19 16.60 17.14
CA LEU A 177 8.55 15.18 17.15
C LEU A 177 9.96 14.94 17.72
N ALA A 178 10.84 15.94 17.64
CA ALA A 178 12.19 15.95 18.22
C ALA A 178 12.99 14.65 17.99
N ALA A 179 12.78 14.01 16.82
CA ALA A 179 13.37 12.71 16.54
C ALA A 179 14.79 12.90 15.97
N PRO A 180 15.82 12.29 16.58
CA PRO A 180 17.21 12.49 16.16
C PRO A 180 17.44 11.97 14.73
N ALA A 181 18.34 12.61 14.00
CA ALA A 181 18.66 12.26 12.62
C ALA A 181 20.18 12.36 12.34
N ASP A 182 20.70 11.53 11.44
CA ASP A 182 22.06 11.72 10.93
C ASP A 182 22.12 12.97 10.04
N TRP A 183 21.10 13.13 9.19
CA TRP A 183 21.02 14.17 8.17
C TRP A 183 19.76 15.00 8.30
N VAL A 184 19.89 16.30 8.07
CA VAL A 184 18.76 17.23 7.97
C VAL A 184 18.91 18.06 6.72
N MET A 185 17.87 18.10 5.89
CA MET A 185 17.77 18.94 4.71
C MET A 185 16.67 19.98 4.96
N LEU A 186 17.04 21.24 5.16
CA LEU A 186 16.13 22.37 5.27
C LEU A 186 15.86 22.93 3.87
N ILE A 187 14.58 23.07 3.51
CA ILE A 187 14.17 23.62 2.20
C ILE A 187 13.30 24.86 2.39
N GLN A 188 13.09 25.63 1.32
CA GLN A 188 12.35 26.90 1.39
C GLN A 188 13.01 27.88 2.38
N SER A 189 14.35 28.04 2.28
CA SER A 189 15.11 28.84 3.25
C SER A 189 14.55 30.25 3.45
N GLY A 190 14.02 30.89 2.39
CA GLY A 190 13.38 32.20 2.48
C GLY A 190 12.09 32.26 3.32
N GLN A 191 11.43 31.13 3.57
CA GLN A 191 10.17 31.03 4.34
C GLN A 191 10.36 30.41 5.72
N LEU A 192 11.49 29.73 5.96
CA LEU A 192 11.82 29.17 7.27
C LEU A 192 12.13 30.28 8.29
N PRO A 193 11.67 30.14 9.55
CA PRO A 193 12.06 31.04 10.64
C PRO A 193 13.58 31.12 10.81
N GLU A 194 14.11 32.27 11.22
CA GLU A 194 15.56 32.42 11.47
C GLU A 194 16.08 31.47 12.55
N THR A 195 15.24 31.11 13.52
CA THR A 195 15.59 30.21 14.64
C THR A 195 16.00 28.82 14.17
N VAL A 196 15.42 28.33 13.07
CA VAL A 196 15.72 27.00 12.52
C VAL A 196 16.86 27.03 11.50
N ARG A 197 17.40 28.20 11.14
CA ARG A 197 18.54 28.35 10.22
C ARG A 197 19.89 28.17 10.94
N THR A 198 19.96 27.15 11.78
CA THR A 198 21.12 26.81 12.62
C THR A 198 21.38 25.30 12.55
N PRO A 199 22.49 24.77 13.09
CA PRO A 199 22.68 23.32 13.17
C PRO A 199 21.50 22.67 13.89
N TRP A 200 20.82 21.72 13.23
CA TRP A 200 19.66 21.06 13.80
C TRP A 200 20.06 20.25 15.05
N PRO A 201 19.27 20.31 16.14
CA PRO A 201 19.59 19.58 17.36
C PRO A 201 19.77 18.08 17.11
N ASP A 202 20.82 17.50 17.68
CA ASP A 202 21.16 16.08 17.57
C ASP A 202 21.39 15.58 16.13
N ALA A 203 21.53 16.50 15.16
CA ALA A 203 21.90 16.16 13.80
C ALA A 203 23.41 16.13 13.60
N ARG A 204 23.91 15.15 12.85
CA ARG A 204 25.34 15.13 12.48
C ARG A 204 25.64 16.21 11.44
N CYS A 205 24.74 16.40 10.48
CA CYS A 205 24.89 17.42 9.45
C CYS A 205 23.53 17.98 9.02
N THR A 206 23.45 19.30 8.94
CA THR A 206 22.31 20.08 8.45
C THR A 206 22.73 20.81 7.19
N LEU A 207 22.03 20.55 6.09
CA LEU A 207 22.14 21.31 4.85
C LEU A 207 20.90 22.17 4.68
N MET A 208 21.06 23.39 4.20
CA MET A 208 19.97 24.31 3.88
C MET A 208 20.03 24.69 2.41
N LEU A 209 18.96 24.40 1.66
CA LEU A 209 18.83 24.79 0.26
C LEU A 209 18.40 26.25 0.14
N ALA A 210 19.27 27.08 -0.44
CA ALA A 210 19.00 28.49 -0.70
C ALA A 210 17.96 28.64 -1.83
N THR A 211 16.70 28.95 -1.50
CA THR A 211 15.63 29.24 -2.48
C THR A 211 14.93 30.57 -2.18
N GLY A 212 14.63 31.36 -3.23
CA GLY A 212 14.07 32.72 -3.11
C GLY A 212 12.55 32.83 -3.34
N PHE A 213 11.87 33.55 -2.42
CA PHE A 213 10.53 34.19 -2.44
C PHE A 213 9.22 33.37 -2.31
N VAL A 214 8.04 33.84 -1.79
CA VAL A 214 7.50 34.75 -0.70
C VAL A 214 5.95 34.60 -0.63
N SER A 215 5.34 34.74 0.57
CA SER A 215 3.92 35.06 0.98
C SER A 215 2.73 34.24 0.42
N GLY A 216 1.64 33.93 1.15
CA GLY A 216 1.06 34.41 2.41
C GLY A 216 -0.35 35.02 2.19
N VAL A 217 -1.39 34.62 2.96
CA VAL A 217 -2.53 35.42 3.53
C VAL A 217 -3.70 34.53 4.01
N THR A 218 -4.21 34.83 5.20
CA THR A 218 -5.34 34.25 5.94
C THR A 218 -6.62 35.11 5.86
N SER A 219 -7.81 34.48 5.92
CA SER A 219 -9.07 35.10 6.37
C SER A 219 -9.99 34.04 6.99
N LEU A 220 -10.62 34.38 8.11
CA LEU A 220 -10.89 33.47 9.23
C LEU A 220 -12.35 33.00 9.37
N VAL A 221 -12.45 31.76 9.84
CA VAL A 221 -13.60 30.98 10.35
C VAL A 221 -14.40 30.16 9.31
N VAL A 222 -15.19 30.73 8.38
CA VAL A 222 -15.91 29.89 7.39
C VAL A 222 -15.00 29.45 6.24
N VAL A 223 -14.09 30.35 5.84
CA VAL A 223 -13.00 30.04 4.91
C VAL A 223 -12.02 29.05 5.56
N ASP A 224 -11.78 29.17 6.88
CA ASP A 224 -10.88 28.30 7.63
C ASP A 224 -11.38 26.84 7.69
N GLU A 225 -12.64 26.60 8.06
CA GLU A 225 -13.22 25.25 8.08
C GLU A 225 -13.25 24.59 6.70
N ALA A 226 -13.65 25.34 5.67
CA ALA A 226 -13.69 24.83 4.31
C ALA A 226 -12.29 24.58 3.72
N ILE A 227 -11.29 25.37 4.09
CA ILE A 227 -9.87 25.12 3.76
C ILE A 227 -9.40 23.86 4.48
N ARG A 228 -9.69 23.73 5.77
CA ARG A 228 -9.34 22.56 6.59
C ARG A 228 -9.87 21.27 5.97
N LEU A 229 -11.17 21.21 5.66
CA LEU A 229 -11.79 20.03 5.08
C LEU A 229 -11.24 19.70 3.69
N ARG A 230 -10.94 20.71 2.86
CA ARG A 230 -10.30 20.49 1.56
C ARG A 230 -8.89 19.91 1.68
N ALA A 231 -8.09 20.46 2.59
CA ALA A 231 -6.76 19.92 2.89
C ALA A 231 -6.85 18.49 3.40
N GLU A 232 -7.84 18.20 4.24
CA GLU A 232 -8.13 16.85 4.71
C GLU A 232 -8.52 15.89 3.58
N ILE A 233 -9.40 16.32 2.66
CA ILE A 233 -9.80 15.55 1.47
C ILE A 233 -8.61 15.26 0.55
N GLU A 234 -7.67 16.20 0.41
CA GLU A 234 -6.48 15.98 -0.40
C GLU A 234 -5.54 14.95 0.22
N VAL A 235 -5.27 15.03 1.53
CA VAL A 235 -4.48 14.03 2.25
C VAL A 235 -5.18 12.67 2.18
N LEU A 236 -6.46 12.60 2.57
CA LEU A 236 -7.25 11.37 2.52
C LEU A 236 -7.33 10.78 1.11
N GLY A 237 -7.41 11.61 0.06
CA GLY A 237 -7.45 11.18 -1.32
C GLY A 237 -6.15 10.53 -1.79
N GLN A 238 -4.99 11.05 -1.35
CA GLN A 238 -3.69 10.44 -1.61
C GLN A 238 -3.58 9.07 -0.94
N GLU A 239 -3.92 9.01 0.35
CA GLU A 239 -3.87 7.77 1.12
C GLU A 239 -4.85 6.73 0.55
N LEU A 240 -6.03 7.15 0.12
CA LEU A 240 -7.02 6.29 -0.52
C LEU A 240 -6.47 5.67 -1.80
N ALA A 241 -5.85 6.47 -2.67
CA ALA A 241 -5.25 5.98 -3.90
C ALA A 241 -4.11 4.99 -3.66
N GLU A 242 -3.31 5.21 -2.61
CA GLU A 242 -2.23 4.31 -2.21
C GLU A 242 -2.77 2.97 -1.68
N MET A 243 -3.82 3.01 -0.85
CA MET A 243 -4.47 1.81 -0.32
C MET A 243 -5.26 1.04 -1.40
N GLU A 244 -5.90 1.73 -2.34
CA GLU A 244 -6.53 1.09 -3.51
C GLU A 244 -5.49 0.38 -4.40
N LEU A 245 -4.33 1.01 -4.64
CA LEU A 245 -3.23 0.36 -5.35
C LEU A 245 -2.76 -0.89 -4.60
N GLU A 246 -2.63 -0.80 -3.27
CA GLU A 246 -2.20 -1.93 -2.45
C GLU A 246 -3.19 -3.10 -2.52
N LEU A 247 -4.49 -2.82 -2.42
CA LEU A 247 -5.56 -3.81 -2.55
C LEU A 247 -5.58 -4.44 -3.94
N ALA A 248 -5.59 -3.63 -4.99
CA ALA A 248 -5.61 -4.11 -6.38
C ALA A 248 -4.37 -4.98 -6.68
N THR A 249 -3.21 -4.63 -6.10
CA THR A 249 -1.99 -5.43 -6.21
C THR A 249 -2.14 -6.78 -5.50
N ALA A 250 -2.63 -6.78 -4.25
CA ALA A 250 -2.81 -8.02 -3.50
C ALA A 250 -3.84 -8.96 -4.16
N GLN A 251 -4.93 -8.40 -4.68
CA GLN A 251 -5.94 -9.15 -5.43
C GLN A 251 -5.39 -9.71 -6.75
N GLY A 252 -4.61 -8.92 -7.50
CA GLY A 252 -3.97 -9.37 -8.75
C GLY A 252 -2.96 -10.48 -8.52
N GLU A 253 -2.13 -10.38 -7.46
CA GLU A 253 -1.19 -11.45 -7.08
C GLU A 253 -1.92 -12.75 -6.71
N LEU A 254 -3.06 -12.65 -6.02
CA LEU A 254 -3.85 -13.80 -5.61
C LEU A 254 -4.65 -14.40 -6.77
N ALA A 255 -5.13 -13.60 -7.73
CA ALA A 255 -5.98 -14.07 -8.84
C ALA A 255 -5.26 -15.14 -9.68
N GLY A 256 -4.05 -14.85 -10.17
CA GLY A 256 -3.29 -15.81 -10.97
C GLY A 256 -2.91 -17.07 -10.19
N PHE A 257 -2.68 -16.94 -8.87
CA PHE A 257 -2.49 -18.10 -8.01
C PHE A 257 -3.78 -18.93 -7.86
N THR A 258 -4.91 -18.26 -7.72
CA THR A 258 -6.24 -18.88 -7.54
C THR A 258 -6.60 -19.71 -8.77
N GLU A 259 -6.44 -19.15 -9.96
CA GLU A 259 -6.63 -19.87 -11.24
C GLU A 259 -5.79 -21.14 -11.30
N ARG A 260 -4.48 -21.03 -11.03
CA ARG A 260 -3.56 -22.18 -11.04
C ARG A 260 -3.93 -23.21 -9.96
N TYR A 261 -4.32 -22.76 -8.77
CA TYR A 261 -4.78 -23.63 -7.68
C TYR A 261 -6.05 -24.40 -8.10
N HIS A 262 -7.03 -23.75 -8.72
CA HIS A 262 -8.25 -24.41 -9.17
C HIS A 262 -7.96 -25.42 -10.29
N ALA A 263 -7.13 -25.05 -11.26
CA ALA A 263 -6.74 -25.93 -12.35
C ALA A 263 -6.01 -27.20 -11.88
N LEU A 264 -5.11 -27.08 -10.89
CA LEU A 264 -4.28 -28.22 -10.44
C LEU A 264 -4.89 -28.99 -9.26
N ILE A 265 -5.55 -28.33 -8.32
CA ILE A 265 -5.88 -28.91 -7.01
C ILE A 265 -7.38 -29.10 -6.81
N ALA A 266 -8.21 -28.13 -7.18
CA ALA A 266 -9.63 -28.15 -6.81
C ALA A 266 -10.39 -29.35 -7.37
N GLY A 267 -10.14 -29.72 -8.63
CA GLY A 267 -10.72 -30.93 -9.23
C GLY A 267 -10.37 -32.20 -8.47
N ARG A 268 -9.09 -32.36 -8.12
CA ARG A 268 -8.58 -33.52 -7.38
C ARG A 268 -9.18 -33.64 -5.97
N ILE A 269 -9.35 -32.52 -5.26
CA ILE A 269 -10.01 -32.54 -3.94
C ILE A 269 -11.48 -32.96 -4.11
N ALA A 270 -12.18 -32.44 -5.12
CA ALA A 270 -13.57 -32.82 -5.38
C ALA A 270 -13.71 -34.31 -5.73
N ASP A 271 -12.76 -34.86 -6.50
CA ASP A 271 -12.72 -36.28 -6.84
C ASP A 271 -12.42 -37.14 -5.62
N LEU A 272 -11.44 -36.77 -4.80
CA LEU A 272 -11.11 -37.48 -3.58
C LEU A 272 -12.28 -37.48 -2.59
N ASP A 273 -12.90 -36.32 -2.34
CA ASP A 273 -14.04 -36.22 -1.44
C ASP A 273 -15.24 -37.04 -1.96
N ARG A 274 -15.45 -37.10 -3.29
CA ARG A 274 -16.47 -37.98 -3.90
C ARG A 274 -16.18 -39.45 -3.62
N ILE A 275 -14.96 -39.93 -3.90
CA ILE A 275 -14.59 -41.33 -3.69
C ILE A 275 -14.66 -41.68 -2.20
N GLN A 276 -14.29 -40.76 -1.31
CA GLN A 276 -14.43 -40.95 0.14
C GLN A 276 -15.89 -41.07 0.58
N ALA A 277 -16.80 -40.31 -0.04
CA ALA A 277 -18.24 -40.46 0.20
C ALA A 277 -18.75 -41.83 -0.29
N ASP A 278 -18.35 -42.25 -1.49
CA ASP A 278 -18.69 -43.56 -2.06
C ASP A 278 -18.18 -44.70 -1.15
N LEU A 279 -16.94 -44.58 -0.65
CA LEU A 279 -16.32 -45.53 0.27
C LEU A 279 -17.04 -45.61 1.63
N ALA A 280 -17.39 -44.47 2.21
CA ALA A 280 -18.12 -44.42 3.47
C ALA A 280 -19.53 -45.03 3.32
N GLN A 281 -20.17 -44.80 2.18
CA GLN A 281 -21.46 -45.41 1.86
C GLN A 281 -21.35 -46.93 1.67
N ALA A 282 -20.35 -47.42 0.95
CA ALA A 282 -20.11 -48.86 0.79
C ALA A 282 -19.85 -49.56 2.13
N LYS A 283 -19.10 -48.92 3.04
CA LYS A 283 -18.87 -49.42 4.40
C LYS A 283 -20.16 -49.48 5.21
N MET A 284 -21.00 -48.43 5.15
CA MET A 284 -22.29 -48.41 5.82
C MET A 284 -23.24 -49.49 5.28
N GLN A 285 -23.29 -49.72 3.96
CA GLN A 285 -24.13 -50.77 3.37
C GLN A 285 -23.74 -52.19 3.81
N ARG A 286 -22.44 -52.43 4.03
CA ARG A 286 -21.94 -53.72 4.56
C ARG A 286 -22.20 -53.90 6.06
N THR A 287 -22.41 -52.82 6.80
CA THR A 287 -22.72 -52.87 8.24
C THR A 287 -23.79 -51.83 8.59
N PRO A 288 -25.07 -52.08 8.23
CA PRO A 288 -26.14 -51.09 8.31
C PRO A 288 -26.50 -50.66 9.74
N ASP A 289 -26.22 -51.50 10.73
CA ASP A 289 -26.58 -51.27 12.13
C ASP A 289 -25.52 -50.47 12.93
N ASP A 290 -24.45 -49.99 12.28
CA ASP A 290 -23.43 -49.16 12.94
C ASP A 290 -23.74 -47.65 12.79
N PRO A 291 -24.19 -46.97 13.85
CA PRO A 291 -24.52 -45.55 13.80
C PRO A 291 -23.30 -44.65 13.52
N ALA A 292 -22.08 -45.10 13.83
CA ALA A 292 -20.87 -44.33 13.53
C ALA A 292 -20.58 -44.30 12.02
N LEU A 293 -20.84 -45.41 11.31
CA LEU A 293 -20.67 -45.48 9.85
C LEU A 293 -21.73 -44.67 9.10
N ASP A 294 -23.00 -44.66 9.57
CA ASP A 294 -24.05 -43.80 9.01
C ASP A 294 -23.68 -42.30 9.14
N MET A 295 -23.22 -41.89 10.33
CA MET A 295 -22.77 -40.51 10.55
C MET A 295 -21.56 -40.15 9.67
N ALA A 296 -20.58 -41.04 9.54
CA ALA A 296 -19.42 -40.83 8.69
C ALA A 296 -19.79 -40.70 7.20
N ALA A 297 -20.71 -41.54 6.71
CA ALA A 297 -21.21 -41.47 5.33
C ALA A 297 -21.94 -40.15 5.04
N ARG A 298 -22.80 -39.69 5.96
CA ARG A 298 -23.47 -38.40 5.82
C ARG A 298 -22.51 -37.22 5.81
N GLN A 299 -21.49 -37.24 6.67
CA GLN A 299 -20.46 -36.19 6.72
C GLN A 299 -19.64 -36.17 5.43
N ALA A 300 -19.23 -37.34 4.92
CA ALA A 300 -18.47 -37.45 3.68
C ALA A 300 -19.30 -36.97 2.48
N ALA A 301 -20.59 -37.34 2.40
CA ALA A 301 -21.50 -36.88 1.35
C ALA A 301 -21.71 -35.35 1.39
N ALA A 302 -21.92 -34.78 2.58
CA ALA A 302 -22.05 -33.32 2.75
C ALA A 302 -20.79 -32.59 2.30
N ARG A 303 -19.61 -33.11 2.66
CA ARG A 303 -18.32 -32.56 2.24
C ARG A 303 -18.12 -32.63 0.73
N ALA A 304 -18.37 -33.78 0.10
CA ALA A 304 -18.28 -33.94 -1.34
C ALA A 304 -19.21 -32.98 -2.10
N GLN A 305 -20.43 -32.77 -1.59
CA GLN A 305 -21.37 -31.82 -2.16
C GLN A 305 -20.87 -30.37 -2.05
N GLN A 306 -20.31 -29.99 -0.89
CA GLN A 306 -19.77 -28.66 -0.66
C GLN A 306 -18.59 -28.39 -1.61
N THR A 307 -17.61 -29.29 -1.66
CA THR A 307 -16.43 -29.16 -2.52
C THR A 307 -16.81 -29.10 -4.01
N ARG A 308 -17.80 -29.90 -4.44
CA ARG A 308 -18.31 -29.84 -5.82
C ARG A 308 -18.92 -28.48 -6.16
N ARG A 309 -19.70 -27.90 -5.24
CA ARG A 309 -20.27 -26.55 -5.43
C ARG A 309 -19.19 -25.49 -5.52
N GLU A 310 -18.18 -25.57 -4.65
CA GLU A 310 -17.05 -24.63 -4.65
C GLU A 310 -16.25 -24.73 -5.96
N SER A 311 -15.96 -25.95 -6.43
CA SER A 311 -15.27 -26.19 -7.70
C SER A 311 -16.07 -25.68 -8.91
N ALA A 312 -17.38 -25.95 -8.94
CA ALA A 312 -18.26 -25.52 -10.03
C ALA A 312 -18.46 -23.98 -10.07
N ALA A 313 -18.53 -23.32 -8.91
CA ALA A 313 -18.65 -21.87 -8.84
C ALA A 313 -17.43 -21.15 -9.43
N TYR A 314 -16.24 -21.76 -9.37
CA TYR A 314 -15.04 -21.25 -10.02
C TYR A 314 -15.00 -21.57 -11.51
N GLY A 315 -15.30 -22.82 -11.92
CA GLY A 315 -15.31 -23.20 -13.35
C GLY A 315 -16.29 -22.41 -14.22
N ASN A 316 -17.39 -21.91 -13.65
CA ASN A 316 -18.37 -21.08 -14.37
C ASN A 316 -17.97 -19.59 -14.46
N ARG A 317 -16.99 -19.15 -13.65
CA ARG A 317 -16.44 -17.78 -13.71
C ARG A 317 -15.50 -17.61 -14.91
N ASP A 318 -14.79 -18.67 -15.26
CA ASP A 318 -13.79 -18.68 -16.36
C ASP A 318 -14.42 -18.81 -17.76
N ALA A 319 -15.70 -19.19 -17.87
CA ALA A 319 -16.40 -19.20 -19.16
C ALA A 319 -16.64 -17.78 -19.75
N SER A 320 -16.30 -16.74 -19.00
CA SER A 320 -16.42 -15.33 -19.39
C SER A 320 -15.09 -14.59 -19.57
N GLY A 321 -13.95 -15.28 -19.39
CA GLY A 321 -12.61 -14.71 -19.54
C GLY A 321 -11.78 -15.52 -20.53
N GLU A 322 -11.35 -14.87 -21.61
CA GLU A 322 -10.34 -15.40 -22.52
C GLU A 322 -9.18 -16.00 -21.71
N HIS A 323 -8.78 -17.22 -22.03
CA HIS A 323 -7.62 -17.89 -21.44
C HIS A 323 -6.37 -17.03 -21.64
N SER A 324 -6.07 -16.16 -20.68
CA SER A 324 -4.83 -15.40 -20.66
C SER A 324 -3.72 -16.40 -20.40
N THR A 325 -2.88 -16.60 -21.41
CA THR A 325 -1.51 -17.12 -21.29
C THR A 325 -0.90 -16.67 -19.96
N GLU A 326 -0.23 -17.58 -19.24
CA GLU A 326 0.51 -17.43 -17.97
C GLU A 326 1.36 -16.13 -17.82
N GLN A 327 0.73 -14.97 -17.89
CA GLN A 327 1.36 -13.70 -17.61
C GLN A 327 1.32 -13.55 -16.10
N VAL A 328 2.44 -13.91 -15.49
CA VAL A 328 2.65 -13.72 -14.06
C VAL A 328 2.42 -12.25 -13.75
N PHE A 329 1.36 -11.95 -12.98
CA PHE A 329 1.01 -10.60 -12.57
C PHE A 329 2.18 -9.95 -11.81
N LYS A 330 2.90 -9.08 -12.51
CA LYS A 330 4.07 -8.34 -12.04
C LYS A 330 3.97 -6.90 -12.55
N PRO A 331 3.12 -6.07 -11.93
CA PRO A 331 2.92 -4.69 -12.36
C PRO A 331 4.21 -3.90 -12.26
N SER A 332 4.57 -3.20 -13.34
CA SER A 332 5.74 -2.31 -13.38
C SER A 332 5.54 -1.10 -12.47
N ASN A 333 6.63 -0.44 -12.07
CA ASN A 333 6.55 0.78 -11.26
C ASN A 333 5.76 1.89 -11.96
N ASP A 334 5.89 2.02 -13.28
CA ASP A 334 5.16 3.04 -14.06
C ASP A 334 3.66 2.74 -14.09
N LEU A 335 3.27 1.47 -14.24
CA LEU A 335 1.87 1.05 -14.17
C LEU A 335 1.28 1.37 -12.79
N LYS A 336 2.00 1.04 -11.70
CA LYS A 336 1.59 1.37 -10.33
C LYS A 336 1.42 2.87 -10.13
N LYS A 337 2.37 3.68 -10.61
CA LYS A 337 2.33 5.14 -10.52
C LYS A 337 1.12 5.72 -11.24
N ARG A 338 0.87 5.30 -12.49
CA ARG A 338 -0.28 5.76 -13.29
C ARG A 338 -1.61 5.38 -12.64
N PHE A 339 -1.74 4.12 -12.21
CA PHE A 339 -2.95 3.67 -11.51
C PHE A 339 -3.21 4.51 -10.25
N ARG A 340 -2.19 4.73 -9.40
CA ARG A 340 -2.32 5.55 -8.18
C ARG A 340 -2.77 6.98 -8.52
N GLN A 341 -2.13 7.63 -9.49
CA GLN A 341 -2.48 8.99 -9.90
C GLN A 341 -3.90 9.10 -10.46
N LEU A 342 -4.33 8.10 -11.23
CA LEU A 342 -5.68 8.00 -11.75
C LEU A 342 -6.68 7.81 -10.61
N ALA A 343 -6.49 6.80 -9.75
CA ALA A 343 -7.36 6.48 -8.63
C ALA A 343 -7.59 7.69 -7.71
N GLN A 344 -6.56 8.49 -7.43
CA GLN A 344 -6.68 9.73 -6.65
C GLN A 344 -7.72 10.72 -7.23
N LYS A 345 -7.86 10.76 -8.56
CA LYS A 345 -8.76 11.68 -9.27
C LYS A 345 -10.16 11.12 -9.46
N ILE A 346 -10.25 9.84 -9.84
CA ILE A 346 -11.49 9.21 -10.29
C ILE A 346 -12.19 8.39 -9.20
N HIS A 347 -11.78 8.47 -7.93
CA HIS A 347 -12.40 7.69 -6.87
C HIS A 347 -13.88 8.07 -6.63
N PRO A 348 -14.83 7.09 -6.55
CA PRO A 348 -16.27 7.36 -6.38
C PRO A 348 -16.63 8.09 -5.07
N ASP A 349 -15.83 7.96 -4.02
CA ASP A 349 -16.10 8.64 -2.74
C ASP A 349 -15.87 10.16 -2.77
N ARG A 350 -15.13 10.64 -3.77
CA ARG A 350 -14.95 12.08 -4.08
C ARG A 350 -16.13 12.67 -4.85
N ALA A 351 -17.21 11.91 -5.03
CA ALA A 351 -18.37 12.37 -5.80
C ALA A 351 -19.23 13.41 -5.10
N CYS A 352 -19.65 14.41 -5.88
CA CYS A 352 -20.54 15.45 -5.41
C CYS A 352 -22.03 15.08 -5.53
N ASN A 353 -22.38 14.08 -6.32
CA ASN A 353 -23.74 13.57 -6.47
C ASN A 353 -23.73 12.10 -6.98
N GLU A 354 -24.91 11.48 -7.09
CA GLU A 354 -25.03 10.06 -7.42
C GLU A 354 -24.71 9.72 -8.88
N ALA A 355 -25.03 10.61 -9.83
CA ALA A 355 -24.66 10.41 -11.23
C ALA A 355 -23.13 10.43 -11.40
N ASP A 356 -22.47 11.36 -10.71
CA ASP A 356 -21.02 11.49 -10.65
C ASP A 356 -20.37 10.28 -9.95
N ARG A 357 -20.99 9.76 -8.88
CA ARG A 357 -20.57 8.50 -8.23
C ARG A 357 -20.66 7.32 -9.20
N ALA A 358 -21.75 7.17 -9.94
CA ALA A 358 -21.94 6.07 -10.88
C ALA A 358 -20.87 6.09 -11.99
N TRP A 359 -20.61 7.27 -12.56
CA TRP A 359 -19.57 7.43 -13.59
C TRP A 359 -18.16 7.12 -13.05
N ARG A 360 -17.79 7.66 -11.88
CA ARG A 360 -16.51 7.34 -11.24
C ARG A 360 -16.38 5.87 -10.85
N THR A 361 -17.49 5.22 -10.46
CA THR A 361 -17.51 3.77 -10.20
C THR A 361 -17.18 2.98 -11.46
N GLN A 362 -17.74 3.36 -12.61
CA GLN A 362 -17.40 2.75 -13.89
C GLN A 362 -15.92 2.93 -14.23
N LEU A 363 -15.40 4.17 -14.17
CA LEU A 363 -13.99 4.46 -14.46
C LEU A 363 -13.04 3.69 -13.52
N MET A 364 -13.36 3.61 -12.22
CA MET A 364 -12.55 2.84 -11.27
C MET A 364 -12.58 1.35 -11.56
N SER A 365 -13.72 0.80 -11.97
CA SER A 365 -13.82 -0.61 -12.38
C SER A 365 -12.93 -0.89 -13.60
N GLU A 366 -12.97 -0.02 -14.61
CA GLU A 366 -12.13 -0.11 -15.81
C GLU A 366 -10.64 0.06 -15.47
N ALA A 367 -10.28 1.01 -14.61
CA ALA A 367 -8.91 1.19 -14.12
C ALA A 367 -8.40 -0.05 -13.37
N ASN A 368 -9.21 -0.65 -12.50
CA ASN A 368 -8.87 -1.88 -11.79
C ASN A 368 -8.69 -3.08 -12.73
N ARG A 369 -9.48 -3.15 -13.82
CA ARG A 369 -9.32 -4.16 -14.86
C ARG A 369 -8.01 -3.96 -15.63
N ALA A 370 -7.75 -2.75 -16.11
CA ALA A 370 -6.54 -2.41 -16.84
C ALA A 370 -5.28 -2.66 -16.01
N TYR A 371 -5.29 -2.26 -14.73
CA TYR A 371 -4.18 -2.52 -13.81
C TYR A 371 -3.88 -4.01 -13.64
N ARG A 372 -4.92 -4.84 -13.42
CA ARG A 372 -4.76 -6.29 -13.29
C ARG A 372 -4.28 -6.97 -14.56
N ALA A 373 -4.66 -6.45 -15.72
CA ALA A 373 -4.19 -6.92 -17.03
C ALA A 373 -2.77 -6.47 -17.38
N GLY A 374 -2.17 -5.57 -16.59
CA GLY A 374 -0.88 -4.96 -16.95
C GLY A 374 -0.98 -3.95 -18.10
N ASP A 375 -2.19 -3.51 -18.46
CA ASP A 375 -2.45 -2.69 -19.63
C ASP A 375 -2.35 -1.19 -19.29
N ILE A 376 -1.17 -0.64 -19.53
CA ILE A 376 -0.90 0.78 -19.32
C ILE A 376 -1.68 1.67 -20.30
N ARG A 377 -1.97 1.18 -21.52
CA ARG A 377 -2.69 1.96 -22.54
C ARG A 377 -4.15 2.13 -22.15
N SER A 378 -4.79 1.06 -21.68
CA SER A 378 -6.16 1.15 -21.16
C SER A 378 -6.25 2.07 -19.94
N LEU A 379 -5.23 2.13 -19.07
CA LEU A 379 -5.23 3.14 -17.98
C LEU A 379 -5.18 4.57 -18.51
N ASP A 380 -4.38 4.81 -19.57
CA ASP A 380 -4.29 6.13 -20.20
C ASP A 380 -5.60 6.49 -20.93
N GLU A 381 -6.30 5.51 -21.52
CA GLU A 381 -7.64 5.69 -22.10
C GLU A 381 -8.69 6.06 -21.05
N VAL A 382 -8.70 5.38 -19.89
CA VAL A 382 -9.59 5.73 -18.76
C VAL A 382 -9.30 7.16 -18.28
N PHE A 383 -8.02 7.55 -18.24
CA PHE A 383 -7.65 8.92 -17.89
C PHE A 383 -8.13 9.94 -18.94
N ALA A 384 -8.03 9.62 -20.23
CA ALA A 384 -8.56 10.47 -21.30
C ALA A 384 -10.09 10.63 -21.18
N LEU A 385 -10.84 9.55 -20.94
CA LEU A 385 -12.28 9.58 -20.71
C LEU A 385 -12.65 10.48 -19.51
N TRP A 386 -11.87 10.43 -18.44
CA TRP A 386 -12.04 11.33 -17.30
C TRP A 386 -11.85 12.81 -17.68
N LEU A 387 -10.83 13.12 -18.51
CA LEU A 387 -10.56 14.48 -18.97
C LEU A 387 -11.65 15.02 -19.90
N GLU A 388 -12.20 14.18 -20.76
CA GLU A 388 -13.27 14.53 -21.70
C GLU A 388 -14.63 14.75 -21.00
N GLY A 389 -14.86 14.08 -19.87
CA GLY A 389 -16.08 14.27 -19.08
C GLY A 389 -16.20 15.68 -18.47
N GLN A 390 -17.43 16.07 -18.12
CA GLN A 390 -17.76 17.40 -17.56
C GLN A 390 -16.89 17.82 -16.36
N HIS A 391 -16.30 16.86 -15.63
CA HIS A 391 -15.45 17.11 -14.46
C HIS A 391 -13.96 17.32 -14.79
N GLY A 392 -13.43 16.72 -15.86
CA GLY A 392 -12.10 17.06 -16.36
C GLY A 392 -11.99 18.53 -16.74
N ASN A 393 -13.05 19.03 -17.41
CA ASN A 393 -13.18 20.42 -17.81
C ASN A 393 -13.41 21.39 -16.63
N ARG A 394 -14.02 20.94 -15.53
CA ARG A 394 -14.20 21.77 -14.31
C ARG A 394 -12.90 21.91 -13.50
N SER A 395 -11.99 20.94 -13.60
CA SER A 395 -10.68 20.98 -12.93
C SER A 395 -9.69 21.92 -13.64
N THR A 396 -9.84 22.17 -14.94
CA THR A 396 -9.00 23.09 -15.73
C THR A 396 -9.48 24.55 -15.68
N LEU A 397 -10.76 24.78 -15.34
CA LEU A 397 -11.39 26.12 -15.27
C LEU A 397 -11.34 26.76 -13.88
N SER A 398 -10.43 26.33 -12.99
CA SER A 398 -10.25 26.90 -11.65
C SER A 398 -9.56 28.29 -11.65
N GLY A 399 -10.03 29.20 -12.52
CA GLY A 399 -9.72 30.63 -12.52
C GLY A 399 -10.91 31.52 -12.12
N ALA A 400 -12.08 30.94 -11.86
CA ALA A 400 -13.22 31.70 -11.33
C ALA A 400 -13.08 31.82 -9.81
N VAL A 401 -13.06 33.08 -9.32
CA VAL A 401 -13.04 33.41 -7.89
C VAL A 401 -14.15 32.62 -7.18
N PRO A 402 -13.83 31.71 -6.24
CA PRO A 402 -14.86 30.95 -5.56
C PRO A 402 -15.71 31.91 -4.73
N SER A 403 -17.03 31.90 -4.97
CA SER A 403 -17.99 32.53 -4.06
C SER A 403 -17.77 32.04 -2.64
N ALA A 404 -17.99 32.91 -1.65
CA ALA A 404 -17.79 32.57 -0.24
C ALA A 404 -18.43 31.21 0.11
N PRO A 405 -17.71 30.32 0.80
CA PRO A 405 -18.22 28.98 1.13
C PRO A 405 -19.52 29.10 1.92
N THR A 406 -20.58 28.43 1.45
CA THR A 406 -21.86 28.32 2.15
C THR A 406 -21.79 27.21 3.19
N SER A 407 -22.66 27.26 4.21
CA SER A 407 -22.77 26.18 5.21
C SER A 407 -23.05 24.82 4.55
N ALA A 408 -23.94 24.79 3.55
CA ALA A 408 -24.23 23.58 2.76
C ALA A 408 -22.98 23.04 2.01
N GLY A 409 -22.05 23.92 1.60
CA GLY A 409 -20.78 23.51 1.01
C GLY A 409 -19.82 22.86 2.02
N VAL A 410 -19.80 23.34 3.26
CA VAL A 410 -19.02 22.75 4.36
C VAL A 410 -19.56 21.37 4.73
N ASP A 411 -20.88 21.22 4.86
CA ASP A 411 -21.52 19.93 5.16
C ASP A 411 -21.22 18.88 4.06
N ALA A 412 -21.21 19.31 2.80
CA ALA A 412 -20.86 18.44 1.67
C ALA A 412 -19.39 17.97 1.73
N LEU A 413 -18.45 18.86 2.07
CA LEU A 413 -17.04 18.51 2.27
C LEU A 413 -16.85 17.56 3.46
N ALA A 414 -17.55 17.79 4.57
CA ALA A 414 -17.50 16.90 5.74
C ALA A 414 -18.07 15.50 5.44
N ALA A 415 -19.14 15.44 4.63
CA ALA A 415 -19.68 14.16 4.15
C ALA A 415 -18.69 13.44 3.23
N GLU A 416 -17.94 14.17 2.38
CA GLU A 416 -16.89 13.60 1.55
C GLU A 416 -15.74 13.03 2.38
N VAL A 417 -15.23 13.77 3.36
CA VAL A 417 -14.24 13.29 4.34
C VAL A 417 -14.70 11.99 4.98
N THR A 418 -15.96 11.95 5.45
CA THR A 418 -16.53 10.78 6.11
C THR A 418 -16.55 9.56 5.19
N ARG A 419 -16.94 9.72 3.92
CA ARG A 419 -16.95 8.62 2.94
C ARG A 419 -15.55 8.08 2.67
N ILE A 420 -14.58 8.96 2.45
CA ILE A 420 -13.20 8.53 2.19
C ILE A 420 -12.63 7.78 3.40
N ARG A 421 -12.84 8.28 4.62
CA ARG A 421 -12.43 7.59 5.85
C ARG A 421 -13.07 6.20 5.98
N GLN A 422 -14.37 6.08 5.71
CA GLN A 422 -15.06 4.78 5.72
C GLN A 422 -14.48 3.81 4.70
N ARG A 423 -14.15 4.30 3.49
CA ARG A 423 -13.53 3.48 2.45
C ARG A 423 -12.13 3.01 2.83
N LEU A 424 -11.29 3.87 3.41
CA LEU A 424 -9.98 3.48 3.91
C LEU A 424 -10.06 2.36 4.96
N VAL A 425 -11.02 2.44 5.88
CA VAL A 425 -11.29 1.36 6.86
C VAL A 425 -11.74 0.08 6.16
N ALA A 426 -12.62 0.18 5.16
CA ALA A 426 -13.09 -0.97 4.39
C ALA A 426 -11.95 -1.66 3.64
N ILE A 427 -11.09 -0.91 2.95
CA ILE A 427 -9.92 -1.46 2.25
C ILE A 427 -8.95 -2.14 3.22
N THR A 428 -8.67 -1.50 4.37
CA THR A 428 -7.78 -2.08 5.39
C THR A 428 -8.34 -3.40 5.92
N THR A 429 -9.66 -3.45 6.17
CA THR A 429 -10.35 -4.68 6.60
C THR A 429 -10.33 -5.76 5.52
N GLU A 430 -10.50 -5.38 4.25
CA GLU A 430 -10.42 -6.30 3.12
C GLU A 430 -9.02 -6.89 2.97
N LEU A 431 -7.97 -6.08 3.09
CA LEU A 431 -6.57 -6.51 3.10
C LEU A 431 -6.29 -7.46 4.26
N ASP A 432 -6.71 -7.13 5.48
CA ASP A 432 -6.53 -7.99 6.66
C ASP A 432 -7.26 -9.35 6.46
N ARG A 433 -8.47 -9.34 5.89
CA ARG A 433 -9.21 -10.57 5.57
C ARG A 433 -8.53 -11.38 4.48
N LEU A 434 -8.01 -10.72 3.44
CA LEU A 434 -7.30 -11.36 2.34
C LEU A 434 -6.02 -12.05 2.85
N TYR A 435 -5.20 -11.33 3.63
CA TYR A 435 -3.96 -11.87 4.19
C TYR A 435 -4.17 -12.94 5.26
N GLY A 436 -5.28 -12.88 6.01
CA GLY A 436 -5.67 -13.91 6.97
C GLY A 436 -6.39 -15.12 6.35
N SER A 437 -6.55 -15.18 5.02
CA SER A 437 -7.24 -16.30 4.37
C SER A 437 -6.32 -17.51 4.16
N LYS A 438 -6.87 -18.72 4.28
CA LYS A 438 -6.15 -19.98 4.00
C LYS A 438 -5.55 -20.03 2.59
N LEU A 439 -6.24 -19.42 1.62
CA LEU A 439 -5.76 -19.35 0.24
C LEU A 439 -4.50 -18.47 0.15
N TYR A 440 -4.45 -17.37 0.89
CA TYR A 440 -3.28 -16.51 0.96
C TYR A 440 -2.12 -17.16 1.73
N GLU A 441 -2.40 -17.90 2.81
CA GLU A 441 -1.38 -18.71 3.51
C GLU A 441 -0.73 -19.73 2.55
N LEU A 442 -1.53 -20.41 1.74
CA LEU A 442 -1.03 -21.33 0.73
C LEU A 442 -0.23 -20.60 -0.36
N PHE A 443 -0.72 -19.45 -0.84
CA PHE A 443 0.00 -18.61 -1.79
C PHE A 443 1.38 -18.20 -1.26
N ALA A 444 1.45 -17.77 0.00
CA ALA A 444 2.71 -17.43 0.65
C ALA A 444 3.65 -18.63 0.76
N ALA A 445 3.15 -19.81 1.13
CA ALA A 445 3.92 -21.06 1.19
C ALA A 445 4.47 -21.46 -0.18
N VAL A 446 3.66 -21.35 -1.24
CA VAL A 446 4.07 -21.63 -2.63
C VAL A 446 5.17 -20.66 -3.07
N ARG A 447 5.06 -19.36 -2.75
CA ARG A 447 6.13 -18.38 -3.01
C ARG A 447 7.44 -18.71 -2.28
N VAL A 448 7.38 -19.24 -1.06
CA VAL A 448 8.57 -19.68 -0.31
C VAL A 448 9.19 -20.92 -0.96
N ALA A 449 8.38 -21.92 -1.34
CA ALA A 449 8.84 -23.12 -2.03
C ALA A 449 9.47 -22.80 -3.40
N ALA A 450 8.86 -21.90 -4.18
CA ALA A 450 9.38 -21.49 -5.48
C ALA A 450 10.79 -20.87 -5.39
N LYS A 451 11.09 -20.11 -4.32
CA LYS A 451 12.45 -19.59 -4.06
C LYS A 451 13.48 -20.67 -3.78
N GLN A 452 13.04 -21.85 -3.37
CA GLN A 452 13.88 -23.03 -3.16
C GLN A 452 13.90 -23.94 -4.40
N GLY A 453 13.34 -23.50 -5.53
CA GLY A 453 13.24 -24.28 -6.77
C GLY A 453 12.19 -25.39 -6.72
N ARG A 454 11.24 -25.33 -5.78
CA ARG A 454 10.19 -26.33 -5.59
C ARG A 454 8.83 -25.84 -6.09
N ASP A 455 8.06 -26.75 -6.69
CA ASP A 455 6.70 -26.51 -7.11
C ASP A 455 5.70 -27.17 -6.13
N LEU A 456 5.35 -26.43 -5.08
CA LEU A 456 4.49 -26.96 -4.02
C LEU A 456 3.09 -27.34 -4.52
N LEU A 457 2.52 -26.63 -5.49
CA LEU A 457 1.21 -27.01 -6.05
C LEU A 457 1.33 -28.34 -6.82
N GLN A 458 2.39 -28.54 -7.57
CA GLN A 458 2.62 -29.80 -8.27
C GLN A 458 2.85 -30.96 -7.29
N GLU A 459 3.63 -30.75 -6.23
CA GLU A 459 3.83 -31.73 -5.15
C GLU A 459 2.49 -32.11 -4.47
N MET A 460 1.63 -31.12 -4.22
CA MET A 460 0.29 -31.36 -3.67
C MET A 460 -0.60 -32.13 -4.65
N ALA A 461 -0.56 -31.82 -5.94
CA ALA A 461 -1.31 -32.51 -6.97
C ALA A 461 -0.92 -34.00 -7.03
N GLN A 462 0.39 -34.30 -7.06
CA GLN A 462 0.91 -35.67 -7.04
C GLN A 462 0.49 -36.45 -5.79
N ARG A 463 0.49 -35.79 -4.62
CA ARG A 463 0.01 -36.41 -3.38
C ARG A 463 -1.48 -36.74 -3.45
N LEU A 464 -2.29 -35.84 -3.98
CA LEU A 464 -3.74 -36.07 -4.16
C LEU A 464 -4.00 -37.19 -5.16
N ASP A 465 -3.26 -37.27 -6.26
CA ASP A 465 -3.35 -38.36 -7.24
C ASP A 465 -3.11 -39.72 -6.57
N GLY A 466 -2.06 -39.84 -5.74
CA GLY A 466 -1.81 -41.06 -4.96
C GLY A 466 -2.92 -41.38 -3.94
N GLN A 467 -3.54 -40.38 -3.32
CA GLN A 467 -4.68 -40.59 -2.41
C GLN A 467 -5.93 -41.04 -3.14
N ILE A 468 -6.18 -40.50 -4.33
CA ILE A 468 -7.29 -40.90 -5.21
C ILE A 468 -7.10 -42.35 -5.66
N GLU A 469 -5.90 -42.73 -6.10
CA GLU A 469 -5.58 -44.12 -6.46
C GLU A 469 -5.77 -45.08 -5.29
N GLN A 470 -5.30 -44.71 -4.09
CA GLN A 470 -5.48 -45.52 -2.89
C GLN A 470 -6.97 -45.69 -2.53
N ALA A 471 -7.75 -44.60 -2.58
CA ALA A 471 -9.17 -44.62 -2.24
C ALA A 471 -9.98 -45.44 -3.25
N ASN A 472 -9.67 -45.34 -4.55
CA ASN A 472 -10.29 -46.17 -5.59
C ASN A 472 -9.98 -47.66 -5.37
N ASN A 473 -8.72 -48.01 -5.12
CA ASN A 473 -8.32 -49.39 -4.83
C ASN A 473 -9.03 -49.96 -3.58
N GLU A 474 -9.31 -49.12 -2.57
CA GLU A 474 -10.07 -49.55 -1.39
C GLU A 474 -11.56 -49.74 -1.71
N LEU A 475 -12.14 -48.85 -2.51
CA LEU A 475 -13.53 -48.95 -2.97
C LEU A 475 -13.73 -50.22 -3.80
N ASP A 476 -12.85 -50.51 -4.75
CA ASP A 476 -12.90 -51.71 -5.59
C ASP A 476 -12.84 -53.01 -4.77
N ARG A 477 -12.08 -53.02 -3.67
CA ARG A 477 -12.04 -54.18 -2.74
C ARG A 477 -13.34 -54.37 -1.96
N LEU A 478 -14.09 -53.29 -1.75
CA LEU A 478 -15.39 -53.32 -1.05
C LEU A 478 -16.55 -53.59 -2.01
N ASP A 479 -16.37 -53.41 -3.32
CA ASP A 479 -17.40 -53.56 -4.34
C ASP A 479 -17.01 -54.58 -5.44
N PRO A 480 -16.89 -55.89 -5.15
CA PRO A 480 -16.41 -56.90 -6.10
C PRO A 480 -17.37 -57.25 -7.26
N VAL A 481 -18.42 -56.45 -7.55
CA VAL A 481 -19.52 -56.84 -8.47
C VAL A 481 -19.37 -56.29 -9.90
N ALA A 482 -18.21 -55.75 -10.29
CA ALA A 482 -17.99 -55.21 -11.65
C ALA A 482 -16.86 -55.90 -12.46
N VAL A 483 -16.50 -57.15 -12.15
CA VAL A 483 -15.66 -57.98 -13.03
C VAL A 483 -16.34 -59.33 -13.25
N SER A 484 -17.24 -59.37 -14.24
CA SER A 484 -17.66 -60.58 -14.95
C SER A 484 -18.11 -60.21 -16.36
#